data_AF-A0A1F6HIS4-F1
#
_entry.id   AF-A0A1F6HIS4-F1
#
_cell.length_a   1.000
_cell.length_b   1.000
_cell.length_c   1.000
_cell.angle_alpha   90.00
_cell.angle_beta   90.00
_cell.angle_gamma   90.00
#
_symmetry.space_group_name_H-M   'P 1'
#
loop_
_entity.id
_entity.type
_entity.pdbx_description
1 polymer ?
#
loop_
_entity_poly.entity_id
_entity_poly.type
_entity_poly.pdbx_seq_one_letter_code
_entity_poly.pdbx_strand_id
1 'polypeptide(L)'
;MKKNHFYAHIVETSSITLELADMDLSKEERLHLLELLNSNIHNSVLDTVLSNLSPDDKKIFLANLHANDHAKIWIHLKSKIMDVEDKIKKSIEDLKKELQKDIDEAKKLNS
;
A
#
# COMPACT_ATOMS: atom_id res chain seq x y z
N MET A 1 14.60 2.39 2.02
CA MET A 1 14.33 3.22 3.22
C MET A 1 12.90 2.98 3.67
N LYS A 2 12.65 2.66 4.96
CA LYS A 2 11.27 2.62 5.50
C LYS A 2 10.71 4.04 5.48
N LYS A 3 9.92 4.37 4.46
CA LYS A 3 9.09 5.57 4.48
C LYS A 3 8.02 5.33 5.54
N ASN A 4 8.08 6.07 6.64
CA ASN A 4 7.03 6.06 7.66
C ASN A 4 5.79 6.72 7.06
N HIS A 5 4.97 5.93 6.38
CA HIS A 5 3.68 6.37 5.88
C HIS A 5 2.65 6.39 7.02
N PHE A 6 1.66 7.27 6.93
CA PHE A 6 0.59 7.37 7.93
C PHE A 6 -0.18 6.04 8.12
N TYR A 7 -0.20 5.20 7.09
CA TYR A 7 -0.84 3.89 7.06
C TYR A 7 0.09 2.74 7.45
N ALA A 8 1.35 2.99 7.82
CA ALA A 8 2.34 1.94 8.06
C ALA A 8 1.93 0.92 9.14
N HIS A 9 1.09 1.33 10.10
CA HIS A 9 0.56 0.45 11.14
C HIS A 9 -0.56 -0.50 10.65
N ILE A 10 -1.07 -0.27 9.44
CA ILE A 10 -2.15 -1.05 8.82
C ILE A 10 -1.61 -2.00 7.76
N VAL A 11 -0.46 -1.66 7.18
CA VAL A 11 0.18 -2.45 6.13
C VAL A 11 1.06 -3.54 6.75
N GLU A 12 0.72 -4.79 6.48
CA GLU A 12 1.58 -5.95 6.76
C GLU A 12 2.07 -6.55 5.43
N THR A 13 3.36 -6.49 5.11
CA THR A 13 3.91 -7.06 3.85
C THR A 13 4.72 -8.33 4.06
N SER A 14 4.71 -8.89 5.27
CA SER A 14 5.52 -10.04 5.66
C SER A 14 5.25 -11.28 4.80
N SER A 15 4.00 -11.56 4.46
CA SER A 15 3.61 -12.72 3.63
C SER A 15 4.25 -12.71 2.25
N ILE A 16 4.07 -11.62 1.49
CA ILE A 16 4.66 -11.48 0.14
C ILE A 16 6.19 -11.48 0.21
N THR A 17 6.77 -10.87 1.26
CA THR A 17 8.23 -10.83 1.42
C THR A 17 8.82 -12.23 1.59
N LEU A 18 8.11 -13.13 2.31
CA LEU A 18 8.52 -14.52 2.48
C LEU A 18 8.44 -15.29 1.16
N GLU A 19 7.38 -15.10 0.39
CA GLU A 19 7.21 -15.83 -0.87
C GLU A 19 8.16 -15.38 -1.97
N LEU A 20 8.47 -14.08 -2.04
CA LEU A 20 9.56 -13.57 -2.87
C LEU A 20 10.92 -14.11 -2.42
N ALA A 21 11.05 -14.50 -1.15
CA ALA A 21 12.25 -15.15 -0.64
C ALA A 21 12.36 -16.61 -1.08
N ASP A 22 11.23 -17.29 -1.24
CA ASP A 22 11.13 -18.67 -1.74
C ASP A 22 11.31 -18.78 -3.27
N MET A 23 11.27 -17.66 -3.99
CA MET A 23 11.62 -17.63 -5.42
C MET A 23 13.15 -17.63 -5.60
N ASP A 24 13.61 -18.36 -6.62
CA ASP A 24 15.02 -18.39 -7.06
C ASP A 24 15.39 -17.10 -7.82
N LEU A 25 15.28 -15.98 -7.12
CA LEU A 25 15.58 -14.65 -7.62
C LEU A 25 16.94 -14.20 -7.09
N SER A 26 17.67 -13.46 -7.92
CA SER A 26 18.81 -12.69 -7.44
C SER A 26 18.39 -11.68 -6.38
N LYS A 27 19.36 -11.22 -5.59
CA LYS A 27 19.14 -10.20 -4.56
C LYS A 27 18.60 -8.90 -5.18
N GLU A 28 19.12 -8.53 -6.34
CA GLU A 28 18.75 -7.33 -7.09
C GLU A 28 17.30 -7.40 -7.57
N GLU A 29 16.88 -8.53 -8.17
CA GLU A 29 15.49 -8.75 -8.59
C GLU A 29 14.53 -8.71 -7.42
N ARG A 30 14.88 -9.37 -6.31
CA ARG A 30 14.07 -9.36 -5.10
C ARG A 30 13.89 -7.94 -4.54
N LEU A 31 14.97 -7.15 -4.50
CA LEU A 31 14.90 -5.76 -4.06
C LEU A 31 14.00 -4.93 -4.99
N HIS A 32 14.10 -5.12 -6.30
CA HIS A 32 13.25 -4.42 -7.26
C HIS A 32 11.76 -4.74 -7.06
N LEU A 33 11.41 -6.02 -6.89
CA LEU A 33 10.02 -6.43 -6.63
C LEU A 33 9.49 -5.86 -5.31
N LEU A 34 10.32 -5.79 -4.27
CA LEU A 34 9.94 -5.16 -3.00
C LEU A 34 9.71 -3.65 -3.15
N GLU A 35 10.49 -2.96 -3.98
CA GLU A 35 10.28 -1.54 -4.28
C GLU A 35 8.99 -1.30 -5.07
N LEU A 36 8.70 -2.17 -6.05
CA LEU A 36 7.44 -2.15 -6.79
C LEU A 36 6.25 -2.40 -5.88
N LEU A 37 6.32 -3.41 -5.01
CA LEU A 37 5.29 -3.70 -4.00
C LEU A 37 5.01 -2.47 -3.12
N ASN A 38 6.05 -1.86 -2.56
CA ASN A 38 5.90 -0.67 -1.71
C ASN A 38 5.27 0.50 -2.47
N SER A 39 5.63 0.68 -3.74
CA SER A 39 5.07 1.74 -4.59
C SER A 39 3.60 1.48 -4.92
N ASN A 40 3.24 0.24 -5.26
CA ASN A 40 1.87 -0.17 -5.54
C ASN A 40 0.98 -0.02 -4.30
N ILE A 41 1.47 -0.43 -3.13
CA ILE A 41 0.74 -0.21 -1.86
C ILE A 41 0.52 1.29 -1.64
N HIS A 42 1.57 2.11 -1.81
CA HIS A 42 1.43 3.55 -1.63
C HIS A 42 0.39 4.17 -2.54
N ASN A 43 0.46 3.86 -3.83
CA ASN A 43 -0.49 4.36 -4.83
C ASN A 43 -1.92 3.88 -4.54
N SER A 44 -2.10 2.59 -4.25
CA SER A 44 -3.40 2.00 -3.91
C SER A 44 -4.06 2.67 -2.69
N VAL A 45 -3.28 2.97 -1.65
CA VAL A 45 -3.78 3.70 -0.48
C VAL A 45 -4.15 5.14 -0.82
N LEU A 46 -3.32 5.85 -1.59
CA LEU A 46 -3.63 7.21 -2.04
C LEU A 46 -4.89 7.25 -2.90
N ASP A 47 -5.04 6.33 -3.84
CA ASP A 47 -6.21 6.24 -4.71
C ASP A 47 -7.48 5.92 -3.92
N THR A 48 -7.40 5.00 -2.96
CA THR A 48 -8.51 4.68 -2.05
C THR A 48 -8.94 5.91 -1.25
N VAL A 49 -7.99 6.63 -0.67
CA VAL A 49 -8.28 7.84 0.10
C VAL A 49 -8.86 8.93 -0.80
N LEU A 50 -8.16 9.28 -1.89
CA LEU A 50 -8.54 10.37 -2.76
C LEU A 50 -9.89 10.10 -3.44
N SER A 51 -10.19 8.89 -3.87
CA SER A 51 -11.48 8.54 -4.48
C SER A 51 -12.67 8.73 -3.53
N ASN A 52 -12.45 8.67 -2.21
CA ASN A 52 -13.48 8.82 -1.18
C ASN A 52 -13.57 10.26 -0.63
N LEU A 53 -12.71 11.19 -1.08
CA LEU A 53 -12.70 12.59 -0.63
C LEU A 53 -13.30 13.54 -1.67
N SER A 54 -13.97 14.59 -1.18
CA SER A 54 -14.38 15.73 -2.00
C SER A 54 -13.15 16.51 -2.51
N PRO A 55 -13.27 17.32 -3.58
CA PRO A 55 -12.15 18.12 -4.10
C PRO A 55 -11.48 19.02 -3.05
N ASP A 56 -12.23 19.58 -2.12
CA ASP A 56 -11.66 20.42 -1.05
C ASP A 56 -11.00 19.59 0.05
N ASP A 57 -11.60 18.45 0.41
CA ASP A 57 -11.00 17.54 1.37
C ASP A 57 -9.71 16.89 0.83
N LYS A 58 -9.60 16.68 -0.49
CA LYS A 58 -8.36 16.25 -1.15
C LYS A 58 -7.22 17.24 -0.94
N LYS A 59 -7.47 18.55 -1.07
CA LYS A 59 -6.45 19.58 -0.84
C LYS A 59 -5.94 19.56 0.60
N ILE A 60 -6.85 19.42 1.56
CA ILE A 60 -6.51 19.32 2.99
C ILE A 60 -5.67 18.05 3.25
N PHE A 61 -6.07 16.91 2.69
CA PHE A 61 -5.31 15.67 2.81
C PHE A 61 -3.90 15.80 2.22
N LEU A 62 -3.76 16.34 1.01
CA LEU A 62 -2.46 16.52 0.35
C LEU A 62 -1.56 17.50 1.12
N ALA A 63 -2.11 18.57 1.69
CA ALA A 63 -1.36 19.50 2.54
C ALA A 63 -0.85 18.81 3.81
N ASN A 64 -1.70 18.01 4.48
CA ASN A 64 -1.30 17.24 5.67
C ASN A 64 -0.28 16.15 5.33
N LEU A 65 -0.40 15.52 4.15
CA LEU A 65 0.56 14.53 3.63
C LEU A 65 1.92 15.17 3.36
N HIS A 66 1.96 16.34 2.72
CA HIS A 66 3.20 17.10 2.49
C HIS A 66 3.85 17.55 3.81
N ALA A 67 3.04 17.93 4.81
CA ALA A 67 3.52 18.27 6.16
C ALA A 67 3.96 17.04 6.98
N ASN A 68 3.75 15.82 6.47
CA ASN A 68 4.02 14.55 7.15
C ASN A 68 3.35 14.43 8.54
N ASP A 69 2.19 15.08 8.71
CA ASP A 69 1.44 15.11 9.98
C ASP A 69 0.43 13.96 10.02
N HIS A 70 0.89 12.79 10.47
CA HIS A 70 0.07 11.56 10.45
C HIS A 70 -1.18 11.67 11.31
N ALA A 71 -1.10 12.39 12.44
CA ALA A 71 -2.24 12.59 13.33
C ALA A 71 -3.35 13.39 12.63
N LYS A 72 -3.00 14.51 11.98
CA LYS A 72 -3.99 15.31 11.23
C LYS A 72 -4.53 14.59 10.02
N ILE A 73 -3.72 13.78 9.33
CA ILE A 73 -4.20 12.92 8.24
C ILE A 73 -5.31 12.02 8.78
N TRP A 74 -5.07 11.28 9.86
CA TRP A 74 -6.07 10.37 10.42
C TRP A 74 -7.33 11.06 10.93
N ILE A 75 -7.19 12.20 11.62
CA ILE A 75 -8.34 13.00 12.09
C ILE A 75 -9.21 13.43 10.90
N HIS A 76 -8.59 13.98 9.85
CA HIS A 76 -9.30 14.41 8.65
C HIS A 76 -9.99 13.22 7.96
N LEU A 77 -9.27 12.12 7.74
CA LEU A 77 -9.80 10.94 7.09
C LEU A 77 -10.98 10.32 7.85
N LYS A 78 -10.86 10.13 9.17
CA LYS A 78 -11.93 9.57 10.00
C LYS A 78 -13.16 10.48 10.06
N SER A 79 -12.99 11.79 9.92
CA SER A 79 -14.10 12.74 9.88
C SER A 79 -14.87 12.76 8.56
N LYS A 80 -14.24 12.32 7.46
CA LYS A 80 -14.80 12.42 6.09
C LYS A 80 -15.17 11.07 5.50
N ILE A 81 -14.46 10.03 5.87
CA ILE A 81 -14.60 8.69 5.31
C ILE A 81 -14.94 7.75 6.46
N MET A 82 -16.18 7.23 6.41
CA MET A 82 -16.61 6.14 7.29
C MET A 82 -15.77 4.89 7.01
N ASP A 83 -15.32 4.23 8.09
CA ASP A 83 -14.52 3.00 8.06
C ASP A 83 -13.27 3.08 7.17
N VAL A 84 -12.61 4.24 7.16
CA VAL A 84 -11.44 4.49 6.31
C VAL A 84 -10.30 3.52 6.52
N GLU A 85 -10.08 3.06 7.76
CA GLU A 85 -9.07 2.05 8.07
C GLU A 85 -9.38 0.74 7.36
N ASP A 86 -10.64 0.29 7.39
CA ASP A 86 -11.06 -0.97 6.77
C ASP A 86 -11.05 -0.88 5.25
N LYS A 87 -11.41 0.29 4.68
CA LYS A 87 -11.25 0.54 3.24
C LYS A 87 -9.80 0.44 2.79
N ILE A 88 -8.89 1.05 3.54
CA ILE A 88 -7.44 0.98 3.28
C ILE A 88 -6.96 -0.47 3.41
N LYS A 89 -7.30 -1.17 4.50
CA LYS A 89 -6.96 -2.60 4.70
C LYS A 89 -7.44 -3.44 3.53
N LYS A 90 -8.70 -3.29 3.14
CA LYS A 90 -9.29 -4.06 2.04
C LYS A 90 -8.56 -3.81 0.73
N SER A 91 -8.27 -2.55 0.39
CA SER A 91 -7.52 -2.21 -0.82
C SER A 91 -6.13 -2.85 -0.84
N ILE A 92 -5.44 -2.85 0.31
CA ILE A 92 -4.13 -3.49 0.45
C ILE A 92 -4.26 -5.01 0.32
N GLU A 93 -5.23 -5.64 0.98
CA GLU A 93 -5.47 -7.08 0.89
C GLU A 93 -5.84 -7.54 -0.52
N ASP A 94 -6.64 -6.75 -1.23
CA ASP A 94 -7.01 -7.05 -2.62
C ASP A 94 -5.76 -6.92 -3.52
N LEU A 95 -4.96 -5.86 -3.37
CA LEU A 95 -3.68 -5.73 -4.07
C LEU A 95 -2.72 -6.89 -3.77
N LYS A 96 -2.63 -7.32 -2.50
CA LYS A 96 -1.79 -8.46 -2.12
C LYS A 96 -2.23 -9.73 -2.83
N LYS A 97 -3.53 -10.00 -2.90
CA LYS A 97 -4.07 -11.19 -3.59
C LYS A 97 -3.80 -11.17 -5.09
N GLU A 98 -3.85 -9.99 -5.71
CA GLU A 98 -3.47 -9.84 -7.12
C GLU A 98 -1.99 -10.14 -7.32
N LEU A 99 -1.12 -9.52 -6.52
CA LEU A 99 0.33 -9.78 -6.57
C LEU A 99 0.69 -11.24 -6.26
N GLN A 100 -0.01 -11.86 -5.31
CA GLN A 100 0.12 -13.27 -5.00
C GLN A 100 -0.12 -14.14 -6.23
N LYS A 101 -1.23 -13.86 -6.92
CA LYS A 101 -1.65 -14.60 -8.10
C LYS A 101 -0.63 -14.42 -9.23
N ASP A 102 -0.16 -13.19 -9.44
CA ASP A 102 0.86 -12.89 -10.45
C ASP A 102 2.17 -13.64 -10.18
N ILE A 103 2.60 -13.72 -8.90
CA ILE A 103 3.78 -14.48 -8.48
C ILE A 103 3.58 -15.99 -8.73
N ASP A 104 2.42 -16.53 -8.37
CA ASP A 104 2.11 -17.95 -8.55
C ASP A 104 2.02 -18.34 -10.04
N GLU A 105 1.50 -17.45 -10.89
CA GLU A 105 1.48 -17.62 -12.33
C GLU A 105 2.90 -17.56 -12.92
N ALA A 106 3.74 -16.62 -12.48
CA ALA A 106 5.13 -16.53 -12.90
C ALA A 106 5.94 -17.78 -12.51
N LYS A 107 5.71 -18.36 -11.32
CA LYS A 107 6.32 -19.62 -10.89
C LYS A 107 5.95 -20.78 -11.83
N LYS A 108 4.67 -20.90 -12.22
CA LYS A 108 4.19 -21.97 -13.11
C LYS A 108 4.75 -21.88 -14.53
N LEU A 109 5.04 -20.68 -15.03
CA LEU A 109 5.61 -20.48 -16.37
C LEU A 109 7.11 -20.83 -16.44
N ASN A 110 7.80 -20.78 -15.30
CA ASN A 110 9.22 -21.12 -15.18
C ASN A 110 9.46 -22.56 -14.66
N SER A 111 8.40 -23.37 -14.54
CA SER A 111 8.43 -24.79 -14.13
C SER A 111 8.27 -25.72 -15.33
#